data_AF-A0A978TU35-F1
#
_entry.id   AF-A0A978TU35-F1
#
_cell.length_a   1.000
_cell.length_b   1.000
_cell.length_c   1.000
_cell.angle_alpha   90.00
_cell.angle_beta   90.00
_cell.angle_gamma   90.00
#
_symmetry.space_group_name_H-M   'P 1'
#
loop_
_entity.id
_entity.type
_entity.pdbx_description
1 polymer ?
#
loop_
_entity_poly.entity_id
_entity_poly.type
_entity_poly.pdbx_seq_one_letter_code
_entity_poly.pdbx_strand_id
1 'polypeptide(L)'
;MNKKADRNRKVAAKEQRQFRKSAARSNQLLNSKIHQHGGVALLHNGKRINTYATVADMNNIAVKGKMAQVIQATVGVKQTRDAYSDFELAQIEFLEMLEARILDRKKPRGHAEIVRAIDEAIADVDALLKKY
;
A
#
# COMPACT_ATOMS: atom_id res chain seq x y z
N MET A 1 27.50 -31.18 -3.64
CA MET A 1 26.35 -30.30 -3.33
C MET A 1 26.73 -29.27 -2.27
N ASN A 2 26.63 -27.98 -2.57
CA ASN A 2 27.11 -26.92 -1.69
C ASN A 2 26.08 -26.56 -0.60
N LYS A 3 26.19 -27.20 0.58
CA LYS A 3 25.26 -27.04 1.73
C LYS A 3 25.08 -25.58 2.18
N LYS A 4 26.08 -24.72 1.98
CA LYS A 4 26.03 -23.28 2.32
C LYS A 4 25.08 -22.50 1.39
N ALA A 5 25.08 -22.82 0.10
CA ALA A 5 24.20 -22.20 -0.88
C ALA A 5 22.73 -22.60 -0.66
N ASP A 6 22.47 -23.85 -0.28
CA ASP A 6 21.11 -24.34 0.02
C ASP A 6 20.54 -23.72 1.32
N ARG A 7 21.38 -23.53 2.35
CA ARG A 7 20.99 -22.83 3.57
C ARG A 7 20.64 -21.35 3.31
N ASN A 8 21.46 -20.65 2.53
CA ASN A 8 21.20 -19.24 2.19
C ASN A 8 19.90 -19.06 1.40
N ARG A 9 19.61 -19.97 0.45
CA ARG A 9 18.34 -19.96 -0.31
C ARG A 9 17.13 -20.17 0.60
N LYS A 10 17.21 -21.08 1.57
CA LYS A 10 16.12 -21.34 2.54
C LYS A 10 15.86 -20.15 3.47
N VAL A 11 16.91 -19.45 3.88
CA VAL A 11 16.79 -18.23 4.70
C VAL A 11 16.12 -17.12 3.91
N ALA A 12 16.61 -16.81 2.70
CA ALA A 12 16.02 -15.80 1.83
C ALA A 12 14.53 -16.08 1.52
N ALA A 13 14.18 -17.34 1.22
CA ALA A 13 12.80 -17.72 0.98
C ALA A 13 11.90 -17.57 2.23
N LYS A 14 12.46 -17.77 3.43
CA LYS A 14 11.75 -17.57 4.70
C LYS A 14 11.51 -16.08 4.98
N GLU A 15 12.53 -15.25 4.76
CA GLU A 15 12.47 -13.79 4.93
C GLU A 15 11.47 -13.16 3.96
N GLN A 16 11.55 -13.53 2.67
CA GLN A 16 10.58 -13.09 1.67
C GLN A 16 9.14 -13.46 2.04
N ARG A 17 8.94 -14.67 2.60
CA ARG A 17 7.61 -15.09 3.09
C ARG A 17 7.15 -14.29 4.31
N GLN A 18 8.06 -13.77 5.13
CA GLN A 18 7.72 -12.91 6.26
C GLN A 18 7.28 -11.52 5.80
N PHE A 19 8.01 -10.87 4.90
CA PHE A 19 7.64 -9.55 4.36
C PHE A 19 6.27 -9.60 3.67
N ARG A 20 6.01 -10.63 2.86
CA ARG A 20 4.70 -10.81 2.22
C ARG A 20 3.56 -10.98 3.23
N LYS A 21 3.80 -11.73 4.32
CA LYS A 21 2.80 -11.88 5.39
C LYS A 21 2.55 -10.58 6.13
N SER A 22 3.60 -9.79 6.38
CA SER A 22 3.47 -8.51 7.08
C SER A 22 2.69 -7.51 6.26
N ALA A 23 3.07 -7.33 4.98
CA ALA A 23 2.34 -6.48 4.04
C ALA A 23 0.87 -6.90 3.88
N ALA A 24 0.58 -8.21 3.86
CA ALA A 24 -0.82 -8.67 3.80
C ALA A 24 -1.62 -8.28 5.06
N ARG A 25 -1.01 -8.32 6.24
CA ARG A 25 -1.64 -7.94 7.51
C ARG A 25 -1.87 -6.42 7.60
N SER A 26 -0.90 -5.61 7.21
CA SER A 26 -1.04 -4.15 7.20
C SER A 26 -2.15 -3.70 6.25
N ASN A 27 -2.27 -4.33 5.07
CA ASN A 27 -3.38 -4.08 4.15
C ASN A 27 -4.74 -4.47 4.73
N GLN A 28 -4.83 -5.62 5.39
CA GLN A 28 -6.07 -6.03 6.07
C GLN A 28 -6.47 -5.01 7.15
N LEU A 29 -5.50 -4.53 7.91
CA LEU A 29 -5.71 -3.50 8.92
C LEU A 29 -6.20 -2.19 8.28
N LEU A 30 -5.49 -1.68 7.28
CA LEU A 30 -5.86 -0.45 6.58
C LEU A 30 -7.25 -0.56 5.96
N ASN A 31 -7.58 -1.66 5.27
CA ASN A 31 -8.90 -1.87 4.69
C ASN A 31 -9.99 -1.93 5.77
N SER A 32 -9.71 -2.54 6.92
CA SER A 32 -10.62 -2.52 8.07
C SER A 32 -10.88 -1.08 8.55
N LYS A 33 -9.83 -0.25 8.65
CA LYS A 33 -9.97 1.18 9.00
C LYS A 33 -10.76 1.95 7.95
N ILE A 34 -10.43 1.80 6.67
CA ILE A 34 -11.18 2.42 5.56
C ILE A 34 -12.67 2.07 5.67
N HIS A 35 -12.99 0.81 5.95
CA HIS A 35 -14.38 0.38 6.12
C HIS A 35 -15.05 1.03 7.35
N GLN A 36 -14.39 1.04 8.51
CA GLN A 36 -14.88 1.69 9.74
C GLN A 36 -15.19 3.17 9.53
N HIS A 37 -14.45 3.83 8.64
CA HIS A 37 -14.63 5.24 8.29
C HIS A 37 -15.61 5.47 7.12
N GLY A 38 -16.34 4.44 6.67
CA GLY A 38 -17.36 4.55 5.61
C GLY A 38 -16.80 4.52 4.19
N GLY A 39 -15.54 4.10 4.02
CA GLY A 39 -14.99 3.77 2.71
C GLY A 39 -15.61 2.48 2.15
N VAL A 40 -15.88 2.47 0.85
CA VAL A 40 -16.73 1.47 0.20
C VAL A 40 -16.27 1.21 -1.23
N ALA A 41 -16.73 0.09 -1.78
CA ALA A 41 -16.68 -0.21 -3.20
C ALA A 41 -18.12 -0.32 -3.74
N LEU A 42 -18.60 0.71 -4.42
CA LEU A 42 -19.97 0.76 -4.95
C LEU A 42 -20.07 1.57 -6.24
N LEU A 43 -21.16 1.37 -6.97
CA LEU A 43 -21.54 2.20 -8.11
C LEU A 43 -22.35 3.40 -7.60
N HIS A 44 -21.87 4.61 -7.91
CA HIS A 44 -22.53 5.86 -7.60
C HIS A 44 -22.64 6.70 -8.89
N ASN A 45 -23.87 7.02 -9.32
CA ASN A 45 -24.15 7.79 -10.54
C ASN A 45 -23.44 7.22 -11.79
N GLY A 46 -23.45 5.89 -11.95
CA GLY A 46 -22.78 5.20 -13.06
C GLY A 46 -21.24 5.16 -12.96
N LYS A 47 -20.64 5.78 -11.94
CA LYS A 47 -19.20 5.72 -11.68
C LYS A 47 -18.89 4.75 -10.55
N ARG A 48 -17.88 3.90 -10.74
CA ARG A 48 -17.40 3.00 -9.68
C ARG A 48 -16.55 3.79 -8.69
N ILE A 49 -17.06 3.98 -7.47
CA ILE A 49 -16.29 4.50 -6.34
C ILE A 49 -15.70 3.30 -5.61
N ASN A 50 -14.38 3.23 -5.53
CA ASN A 50 -13.69 2.16 -4.79
C ASN A 50 -12.56 2.76 -3.96
N THR A 51 -12.87 3.08 -2.70
CA THR A 51 -11.90 3.70 -1.79
C THR A 51 -10.68 2.82 -1.58
N TYR A 52 -10.87 1.50 -1.42
CA TYR A 52 -9.77 0.56 -1.22
C TYR A 52 -8.79 0.55 -2.40
N ALA A 53 -9.32 0.50 -3.62
CA ALA A 53 -8.48 0.53 -4.82
C ALA A 53 -7.76 1.87 -4.98
N THR A 54 -8.46 2.97 -4.71
CA THR A 54 -7.87 4.32 -4.81
C THR A 54 -6.68 4.47 -3.87
N VAL A 55 -6.84 4.05 -2.61
CA VAL A 55 -5.77 4.08 -1.61
C VAL A 55 -4.61 3.16 -2.00
N ALA A 56 -4.91 1.94 -2.45
CA ALA A 56 -3.87 1.02 -2.91
C ALA A 56 -3.06 1.61 -4.09
N ASP A 57 -3.73 2.28 -5.03
CA ASP A 57 -3.07 2.94 -6.15
C ASP A 57 -2.18 4.11 -5.67
N MET A 58 -2.61 4.89 -4.68
CA MET A 58 -1.79 5.95 -4.06
C MET A 58 -0.51 5.37 -3.45
N ASN A 59 -0.60 4.27 -2.72
CA ASN A 59 0.56 3.64 -2.07
C ASN A 59 1.52 3.05 -3.10
N ASN A 60 0.99 2.48 -4.19
CA ASN A 60 1.81 2.02 -5.31
C ASN A 60 2.59 3.17 -5.96
N ILE A 61 1.94 4.31 -6.18
CA ILE A 61 2.57 5.51 -6.74
C ILE A 61 3.63 6.05 -5.79
N ALA A 62 3.37 6.09 -4.48
CA ALA A 62 4.33 6.55 -3.49
C ALA A 62 5.61 5.69 -3.47
N VAL A 63 5.47 4.37 -3.56
CA VAL A 63 6.62 3.44 -3.47
C VAL A 63 7.42 3.33 -4.77
N LYS A 64 6.74 3.34 -5.93
CA LYS A 64 7.37 3.11 -7.25
C LYS A 64 7.53 4.39 -8.07
N GLY A 65 7.02 5.51 -7.60
CA GLY A 65 6.93 6.77 -8.35
C GLY A 65 5.95 6.72 -9.52
N LYS A 66 5.99 7.75 -10.38
CA LYS A 66 5.12 7.89 -11.58
C LYS A 66 5.20 6.69 -12.54
N MET A 67 6.27 5.89 -12.49
CA MET A 67 6.39 4.69 -13.34
C MET A 67 5.38 3.58 -12.98
N ALA A 68 4.93 3.45 -11.73
CA ALA A 68 3.83 2.52 -11.42
C ALA A 68 2.53 2.94 -12.10
N GLN A 69 2.23 4.24 -12.09
CA GLN A 69 1.05 4.81 -12.73
C GLN A 69 1.09 4.60 -14.26
N VAL A 70 2.26 4.80 -14.88
CA VAL A 70 2.47 4.56 -16.31
C VAL A 70 2.35 3.07 -16.65
N ILE A 71 2.96 2.16 -15.90
CA ILE A 71 2.86 0.71 -16.16
C ILE A 71 1.40 0.22 -16.04
N GLN A 72 0.67 0.68 -15.01
CA GLN A 72 -0.74 0.33 -14.81
C GLN A 72 -1.62 0.87 -15.95
N ALA A 73 -1.36 2.09 -16.42
CA ALA A 73 -2.08 2.69 -17.54
C ALA A 73 -1.73 2.08 -18.91
N THR A 74 -0.46 1.69 -19.11
CA THR A 74 0.05 1.27 -20.43
C THR A 74 -0.12 -0.23 -20.68
N VAL A 75 0.06 -1.06 -19.64
CA VAL A 75 0.03 -2.53 -19.77
C VAL A 75 -1.31 -3.10 -19.30
N GLY A 76 -2.17 -2.30 -18.64
CA GLY A 76 -3.42 -2.78 -18.03
C GLY A 76 -3.21 -3.77 -16.89
N VAL A 77 -1.95 -4.00 -16.48
CA VAL A 77 -1.60 -4.87 -15.37
C VAL A 77 -1.64 -4.04 -14.10
N LYS A 78 -2.61 -4.32 -13.23
CA LYS A 78 -2.55 -3.86 -11.84
C LYS A 78 -1.26 -4.40 -11.25
N GLN A 79 -0.37 -3.54 -10.77
CA GLN A 79 0.80 -4.01 -10.06
C GLN A 79 0.32 -4.82 -8.85
N THR A 80 0.50 -6.14 -8.92
CA THR A 80 0.23 -7.01 -7.79
C THR A 80 1.47 -6.98 -6.91
N ARG A 81 1.26 -7.05 -5.60
CA ARG A 81 2.34 -7.07 -4.60
C ARG A 81 3.35 -8.20 -4.82
N ASP A 82 3.02 -9.17 -5.66
CA ASP A 82 3.91 -10.24 -6.07
C ASP A 82 5.14 -9.75 -6.84
N ALA A 83 5.04 -8.60 -7.51
CA ALA A 83 6.13 -7.98 -8.25
C ALA A 83 7.04 -7.07 -7.40
N TYR A 84 6.77 -6.97 -6.10
CA TYR A 84 7.49 -6.05 -5.21
C TYR A 84 8.68 -6.75 -4.58
N SER A 85 9.81 -6.05 -4.52
CA SER A 85 10.97 -6.44 -3.73
C SER A 85 10.66 -6.36 -2.23
N ASP A 86 11.47 -7.01 -1.42
CA ASP A 86 11.29 -7.00 0.05
C ASP A 86 11.36 -5.57 0.62
N PHE A 87 12.21 -4.71 0.07
CA PHE A 87 12.30 -3.29 0.44
C PHE A 87 11.02 -2.52 0.09
N GLU A 88 10.43 -2.78 -1.07
CA GLU A 88 9.18 -2.14 -1.50
C GLU A 88 7.97 -2.64 -0.69
N LEU A 89 7.98 -3.91 -0.30
CA LEU A 89 6.98 -4.46 0.61
C LEU A 89 7.06 -3.82 2.01
N ALA A 90 8.28 -3.60 2.52
CA ALA A 90 8.48 -2.91 3.78
C ALA A 90 8.02 -1.43 3.73
N GLN A 91 8.25 -0.74 2.60
CA GLN A 91 7.75 0.62 2.40
C GLN A 91 6.21 0.67 2.32
N ILE A 92 5.58 -0.27 1.59
CA ILE A 92 4.11 -0.40 1.59
C ILE A 92 3.60 -0.58 3.01
N GLU A 93 4.17 -1.52 3.76
CA GLU A 93 3.73 -1.80 5.12
C GLU A 93 3.83 -0.56 6.01
N PHE A 94 4.93 0.19 5.90
CA PHE A 94 5.11 1.44 6.64
C PHE A 94 4.01 2.47 6.32
N LEU A 95 3.74 2.71 5.03
CA LEU A 95 2.69 3.63 4.59
C LEU A 95 1.31 3.21 5.11
N GLU A 96 0.94 1.94 4.94
CA GLU A 96 -0.36 1.43 5.39
C GLU A 96 -0.57 1.56 6.90
N MET A 97 0.49 1.35 7.68
CA MET A 97 0.46 1.52 9.13
C MET A 97 0.33 2.99 9.53
N LEU A 98 0.97 3.91 8.81
CA LEU A 98 0.86 5.34 9.02
C LEU A 98 -0.56 5.83 8.68
N GLU A 99 -1.09 5.41 7.54
CA GLU A 99 -2.44 5.73 7.06
C GLU A 99 -3.49 5.25 8.06
N ALA A 100 -3.39 4.00 8.52
CA ALA A 100 -4.31 3.46 9.53
C ALA A 100 -4.35 4.33 10.81
N ARG A 101 -3.19 4.81 11.29
CA ARG A 101 -3.12 5.74 12.42
C ARG A 101 -3.73 7.10 12.11
N ILE A 102 -3.53 7.61 10.90
CA ILE A 102 -4.09 8.89 10.47
C ILE A 102 -5.60 8.82 10.36
N LEU A 103 -6.16 7.72 9.87
CA LEU A 103 -7.60 7.50 9.85
C LEU A 103 -8.18 7.48 11.27
N ASP A 104 -7.53 6.79 12.22
CA ASP A 104 -7.94 6.80 13.63
C ASP A 104 -7.86 8.19 14.27
N ARG A 105 -6.84 8.99 13.91
CA ARG A 105 -6.62 10.34 14.45
C ARG A 105 -7.60 11.37 13.88
N LYS A 106 -7.71 11.43 12.55
CA LYS A 106 -8.51 12.45 11.85
C LYS A 106 -9.99 12.07 11.78
N LYS A 107 -10.31 10.79 11.93
CA LYS A 107 -11.66 10.21 11.85
C LYS A 107 -12.44 10.68 10.61
N PRO A 108 -11.86 10.61 9.39
CA PRO A 108 -12.54 11.03 8.18
C PRO A 108 -13.80 10.18 7.94
N ARG A 109 -14.74 10.71 7.15
CA ARG A 109 -15.98 10.01 6.78
C ARG A 109 -16.17 9.92 5.28
N GLY A 110 -16.33 8.69 4.79
CA GLY A 110 -16.61 8.42 3.40
C GLY A 110 -15.41 8.60 2.47
N HIS A 111 -15.62 8.31 1.19
CA HIS A 111 -14.57 8.22 0.18
C HIS A 111 -13.65 9.46 0.11
N ALA A 112 -14.22 10.66 -0.05
CA ALA A 112 -13.45 11.86 -0.32
C ALA A 112 -12.54 12.27 0.85
N GLU A 113 -13.05 12.21 2.08
CA GLU A 113 -12.26 12.57 3.26
C GLU A 113 -11.16 11.54 3.56
N ILE A 114 -11.43 10.26 3.32
CA ILE A 114 -10.42 9.20 3.47
C ILE A 114 -9.29 9.42 2.48
N VAL A 115 -9.60 9.62 1.20
CA VAL A 115 -8.59 9.85 0.15
C VAL A 115 -7.77 11.09 0.47
N ARG A 116 -8.40 12.20 0.87
CA ARG A 116 -7.68 13.42 1.26
C ARG A 116 -6.78 13.20 2.47
N ALA A 117 -7.26 12.52 3.51
CA ALA A 117 -6.47 12.27 4.71
C ALA A 117 -5.22 11.42 4.43
N ILE A 118 -5.32 10.48 3.49
CA ILE A 118 -4.21 9.61 3.05
C ILE A 118 -3.26 10.36 2.11
N ASP A 119 -3.76 11.20 1.22
CA ASP A 119 -2.93 12.02 0.34
C ASP A 119 -2.02 12.96 1.16
N GLU A 120 -2.60 13.61 2.17
CA GLU A 120 -1.84 14.43 3.13
C GLU A 120 -0.80 13.59 3.89
N ALA A 121 -1.13 12.34 4.27
CA ALA A 121 -0.22 11.44 4.96
C ALA A 121 1.02 11.09 4.13
N ILE A 122 0.81 10.78 2.85
CA ILE A 122 1.87 10.43 1.91
C ILE A 122 2.74 11.66 1.63
N ALA A 123 2.12 12.83 1.42
CA ALA A 123 2.85 14.08 1.20
C ALA A 123 3.75 14.47 2.39
N ASP A 124 3.29 14.25 3.62
CA ASP A 124 4.07 14.49 4.84
C ASP A 124 5.32 13.60 4.91
N VAL A 125 5.20 12.33 4.51
CA VAL A 125 6.33 11.38 4.45
C VAL A 125 7.35 11.81 3.38
N ASP A 126 6.89 12.17 2.18
CA ASP A 126 7.77 12.67 1.12
C ASP A 126 8.53 13.93 1.53
N ALA A 127 7.87 14.85 2.25
CA ALA A 127 8.49 16.05 2.77
C ALA A 127 9.57 15.74 3.82
N LEU A 128 9.32 14.77 4.70
CA LEU A 128 10.29 14.31 5.69
C LEU A 128 11.51 13.66 5.02
N LEU A 129 11.29 12.80 4.04
CA LEU A 129 12.38 12.10 3.32
C LEU A 129 13.26 13.03 2.49
N LYS A 130 12.75 14.18 2.03
CA LYS A 130 13.54 15.18 1.28
C LYS A 130 14.33 16.13 2.19
N LYS A 131 14.04 16.17 3.48
CA LYS A 131 14.67 17.08 4.44
C LYS A 131 15.94 16.50 5.08
N TYR A 132 16.13 15.20 4.97
CA TYR A 132 17.28 14.44 5.47
C TYR A 132 18.02 13.75 4.31
#